data_AF-A0A7J6S6G5-F1
#
_entry.id   AF-A0A7J6S6G5-F1
#
_cell.length_a   1.000
_cell.length_b   1.000
_cell.length_c   1.000
_cell.angle_alpha   90.00
_cell.angle_beta   90.00
_cell.angle_gamma   90.00
#
_symmetry.space_group_name_H-M   'P 1'
#
loop_
_entity.id
_entity.type
_entity.pdbx_description
1 polymer ?
#
loop_
_entity_poly.entity_id
_entity_poly.type
_entity_poly.pdbx_seq_one_letter_code
_entity_poly.pdbx_strand_id
1 'polypeptide(L)'
;MSHPRGYSYTFQHRCNRGISRTVRKILDRNVLPGLPEPLQTCVLSPGNDIWSPHEQAKVWNRAKQSAATWQCGVCGKVFKSEHYLDLHMESKHMDIANE
;
A
#
# COMPACT_ATOMS: atom_id res chain seq x y z
N MET A 1 -11.25 18.18 -32.58
CA MET A 1 -11.93 17.89 -31.31
C MET A 1 -10.91 17.40 -30.31
N SER A 2 -10.53 18.27 -29.38
CA SER A 2 -9.46 18.10 -28.40
C SER A 2 -9.85 17.05 -27.36
N HIS A 3 -9.13 15.93 -27.32
CA HIS A 3 -9.19 14.99 -26.20
C HIS A 3 -7.88 15.07 -25.41
N PRO A 4 -7.88 15.55 -24.15
CA PRO A 4 -6.69 15.58 -23.32
C PRO A 4 -6.43 14.20 -22.72
N ARG A 5 -5.21 13.68 -22.93
CA ARG A 5 -4.50 12.60 -22.20
C ARG A 5 -5.39 11.51 -21.58
N GLY A 6 -5.60 10.44 -22.33
CA GLY A 6 -6.14 9.18 -21.82
C GLY A 6 -5.18 8.50 -20.84
N TYR A 7 -5.69 8.23 -19.63
CA TYR A 7 -5.23 7.13 -18.79
C TYR A 7 -6.48 6.51 -18.17
N SER A 8 -7.05 5.48 -18.80
CA SER A 8 -8.14 4.71 -18.20
C SER A 8 -7.52 3.77 -17.15
N TYR A 9 -7.84 3.99 -15.88
CA TYR A 9 -7.41 3.09 -14.82
C TYR A 9 -8.61 2.36 -14.24
N THR A 10 -8.93 1.20 -14.81
CA THR A 10 -9.93 0.26 -14.25
C THR A 10 -9.20 -0.96 -13.72
N PHE A 11 -8.64 -0.85 -12.52
CA PHE A 11 -8.28 -2.01 -11.70
C PHE A 11 -8.97 -1.86 -10.35
N GLN A 12 -10.27 -2.12 -10.36
CA GLN A 12 -11.12 -1.98 -9.18
C GLN A 12 -11.07 -3.29 -8.39
N HIS A 13 -10.00 -3.49 -7.62
CA HIS A 13 -9.96 -4.54 -6.61
C HIS A 13 -11.06 -4.27 -5.57
N ARG A 14 -11.70 -5.33 -5.04
CA ARG A 14 -12.82 -5.19 -4.09
C ARG A 14 -12.41 -4.56 -2.76
N CYS A 15 -11.14 -4.66 -2.37
CA CYS A 15 -10.63 -4.10 -1.13
C CYS A 15 -10.14 -2.67 -1.34
N ASN A 16 -10.77 -1.69 -0.70
CA ASN A 16 -10.33 -0.31 -0.75
C ASN A 16 -9.02 -0.13 0.04
N ARG A 17 -7.98 0.35 -0.64
CA ARG A 17 -6.63 0.53 -0.08
C ARG A 17 -6.59 1.49 1.11
N GLY A 18 -7.26 2.63 1.02
CA GLY A 18 -7.28 3.63 2.11
C GLY A 18 -8.00 3.10 3.36
N ILE A 19 -9.07 2.34 3.17
CA ILE A 19 -9.78 1.66 4.26
C ILE A 19 -8.89 0.56 4.84
N SER A 20 -8.29 -0.30 4.01
CA SER A 20 -7.36 -1.34 4.46
C SER A 20 -6.21 -0.77 5.31
N ARG A 21 -5.60 0.35 4.89
CA ARG A 21 -4.57 1.03 5.70
C ARG A 21 -5.11 1.47 7.06
N THR A 22 -6.33 1.99 7.11
CA THR A 22 -6.98 2.40 8.36
C THR A 22 -7.24 1.19 9.26
N VAL A 23 -7.79 0.12 8.70
CA VAL A 23 -8.07 -1.13 9.42
C VAL A 23 -6.79 -1.73 9.97
N ARG A 24 -5.72 -1.83 9.18
CA ARG A 24 -4.41 -2.34 9.63
C ARG A 24 -3.92 -1.58 10.86
N LYS A 25 -3.92 -0.24 10.82
CA LYS A 25 -3.52 0.60 11.96
C LYS A 25 -4.35 0.34 13.22
N ILE A 26 -5.65 0.09 13.07
CA ILE A 26 -6.55 -0.21 14.19
C ILE A 26 -6.24 -1.61 14.74
N LEU A 27 -6.05 -2.59 13.87
CA LEU A 27 -5.74 -3.97 14.25
C LEU A 27 -4.40 -4.03 14.98
N ASP A 28 -3.33 -3.48 14.38
CA ASP A 28 -1.98 -3.47 14.95
C ASP A 28 -1.93 -2.82 16.34
N ARG A 29 -2.70 -1.75 16.53
CA ARG A 29 -2.68 -0.98 17.78
C ARG A 29 -3.54 -1.60 18.88
N ASN A 30 -4.73 -2.10 18.54
CA ASN A 30 -5.76 -2.38 19.54
C ASN A 30 -6.14 -3.86 19.64
N VAL A 31 -5.88 -4.65 18.60
CA VAL A 31 -6.39 -6.02 18.48
C VAL A 31 -5.25 -7.02 18.54
N LEU A 32 -4.28 -6.93 17.62
CA LEU A 32 -3.20 -7.90 17.49
C LEU A 32 -2.35 -8.09 18.76
N PRO A 33 -1.99 -7.04 19.54
CA PRO A 33 -1.18 -7.22 20.74
C PRO A 33 -1.82 -8.05 21.85
N GLY A 34 -3.16 -8.21 21.82
CA GLY A 34 -3.91 -8.96 22.82
C GLY A 34 -4.33 -10.36 22.37
N LEU A 35 -3.97 -10.78 21.15
CA LEU A 35 -4.39 -12.06 20.61
C LEU A 35 -3.38 -13.17 20.90
N PRO A 36 -3.86 -14.41 21.18
CA PRO A 36 -2.98 -15.56 21.29
C PRO A 36 -2.42 -15.95 19.92
N GLU A 37 -1.12 -16.26 19.85
CA GLU A 37 -0.48 -16.88 18.70
C GLU A 37 -1.01 -18.32 18.50
N PRO A 38 -1.27 -18.83 17.27
CA PRO A 38 -1.24 -18.17 15.96
C PRO A 38 -2.63 -17.96 15.32
N LEU A 39 -2.80 -16.85 14.58
CA LEU A 39 -4.05 -16.39 13.96
C LEU A 39 -4.40 -17.05 12.61
N GLN A 40 -3.93 -18.27 12.34
CA GLN A 40 -3.98 -18.88 11.00
C GLN A 40 -5.39 -18.99 10.40
N THR A 41 -6.43 -19.11 11.24
CA THR A 41 -7.84 -19.18 10.80
C THR A 41 -8.61 -17.88 11.01
N CYS A 42 -7.99 -16.86 11.62
CA CYS A 42 -8.66 -15.61 11.94
C CYS A 42 -8.84 -14.76 10.68
N VAL A 43 -10.06 -14.29 10.43
CA VAL A 43 -10.36 -13.36 9.33
C VAL A 43 -9.53 -12.08 9.44
N LEU A 44 -9.24 -11.64 10.66
CA LEU A 44 -8.43 -10.44 10.93
C LEU A 44 -6.92 -10.72 10.98
N SER A 45 -6.47 -11.91 10.56
CA SER A 45 -5.06 -12.23 10.47
C SER A 45 -4.35 -11.25 9.53
N PRO A 46 -3.16 -10.73 9.89
CA PRO A 46 -2.36 -9.88 9.00
C PRO A 46 -2.07 -10.50 7.63
N GLY A 47 -2.07 -11.83 7.54
CA GLY A 47 -1.89 -12.54 6.27
C GLY A 47 -3.05 -12.36 5.27
N ASN A 48 -4.23 -11.94 5.72
CA ASN A 48 -5.37 -11.66 4.83
C ASN A 48 -5.35 -10.23 4.26
N ASP A 49 -4.36 -9.42 4.64
CA ASP A 49 -4.26 -8.03 4.20
C ASP A 49 -3.51 -7.89 2.87
N ILE A 50 -4.29 -7.95 1.79
CA ILE A 50 -3.87 -7.81 0.38
C ILE A 50 -2.94 -6.60 0.15
N TRP A 51 -3.14 -5.48 0.86
CA TRP A 51 -2.33 -4.28 0.64
C TRP A 51 -1.09 -4.21 1.51
N SER A 52 -0.89 -5.18 2.40
CA SER A 52 0.25 -5.23 3.31
C SER A 52 1.60 -5.23 2.58
N PRO A 53 1.82 -6.06 1.53
CA PRO A 53 3.09 -6.07 0.81
C PRO A 53 3.41 -4.73 0.13
N HIS A 54 2.40 -4.07 -0.45
CA HIS A 54 2.60 -2.75 -1.06
C HIS A 54 3.04 -1.69 -0.03
N GLU A 55 2.50 -1.74 1.17
CA GLU A 55 2.75 -0.75 2.22
C GLU A 55 4.12 -0.99 2.87
N GLN A 56 4.52 -2.26 3.03
CA GLN A 56 5.87 -2.64 3.46
C GLN A 56 6.94 -2.26 2.43
N ALA A 57 6.61 -2.28 1.14
CA ALA A 57 7.52 -1.87 0.07
C ALA A 57 7.67 -0.34 -0.07
N LYS A 58 7.02 0.49 0.75
CA LYS A 58 7.22 1.94 0.71
C LYS A 58 8.44 2.34 1.52
N VAL A 59 9.31 3.12 0.89
CA VAL A 59 10.47 3.71 1.57
C VAL A 59 10.28 5.22 1.66
N TRP A 60 10.26 5.75 2.88
CA TRP A 60 10.22 7.19 3.11
C TRP A 60 11.62 7.74 3.31
N ASN A 61 12.09 8.49 2.32
CA ASN A 61 13.40 9.10 2.29
C ASN A 61 13.32 10.56 2.77
N ARG A 62 13.54 10.78 4.07
CA ARG A 62 13.68 12.13 4.64
C ARG A 62 15.15 12.56 4.62
N ALA A 63 15.61 13.08 3.49
CA ALA A 63 16.95 13.70 3.44
C ALA A 63 16.95 15.00 4.26
N LYS A 64 17.99 15.20 5.08
CA LYS A 64 18.10 16.33 6.05
C LYS A 64 18.05 17.73 5.41
N GLN A 65 18.31 17.82 4.10
CA GLN A 65 18.43 19.08 3.36
C GLN A 65 17.55 19.13 2.09
N SER A 66 16.72 18.11 1.82
CA SER A 66 15.83 18.09 0.65
C SER A 66 14.39 17.76 1.04
N ALA A 67 13.45 18.04 0.14
CA ALA A 67 12.07 17.61 0.32
C ALA A 67 12.01 16.10 0.57
N ALA A 68 11.15 15.67 1.50
CA ALA A 68 10.93 14.26 1.76
C ALA A 68 10.39 13.58 0.50
N THR A 69 10.96 12.44 0.13
CA THR A 69 10.56 11.68 -1.06
C THR A 69 10.11 10.29 -0.68
N TRP A 70 9.32 9.69 -1.56
CA TRP A 70 8.78 8.35 -1.42
C TRP A 70 9.38 7.47 -2.49
N GLN A 71 9.94 6.33 -2.12
CA GLN A 71 10.57 5.41 -3.05
C GLN A 71 9.84 4.07 -3.05
N CYS A 72 9.65 3.53 -4.25
CA CYS A 72 9.17 2.17 -4.45
C CYS A 72 10.29 1.20 -4.08
N GLY A 73 10.07 0.35 -3.09
CA GLY A 73 11.00 -0.70 -2.68
C GLY A 73 11.09 -1.88 -3.66
N VAL A 74 10.14 -2.00 -4.60
CA VAL A 74 10.14 -3.05 -5.62
C VAL A 74 11.07 -2.69 -6.78
N CYS A 75 10.92 -1.50 -7.36
CA CYS A 75 11.66 -1.07 -8.56
C CYS A 75 12.58 0.14 -8.36
N GLY A 76 12.64 0.72 -7.16
CA GLY A 76 13.53 1.83 -6.82
C GLY A 76 13.10 3.22 -7.28
N LYS A 77 11.97 3.36 -7.99
CA LYS A 77 11.48 4.68 -8.47
C LYS A 77 11.13 5.62 -7.32
N VAL A 78 11.48 6.90 -7.48
CA VAL A 78 11.25 7.95 -6.48
C VAL A 78 10.10 8.86 -6.91
N PHE A 79 9.26 9.23 -5.95
CA PHE A 79 8.05 10.00 -6.10
C PHE A 79 8.04 11.15 -5.09
N LYS A 80 7.39 12.25 -5.47
CA LYS A 80 7.25 13.45 -4.64
C LYS A 80 6.23 13.33 -3.50
N SER A 81 5.33 12.34 -3.57
CA SER A 81 4.34 12.10 -2.52
C SER A 81 3.95 10.63 -2.46
N GLU A 82 3.44 10.23 -1.29
CA GLU A 82 2.97 8.86 -1.04
C GLU A 82 1.85 8.46 -2.01
N HIS A 83 0.94 9.38 -2.32
CA HIS A 83 -0.18 9.14 -3.23
C HIS A 83 0.29 8.71 -4.63
N TYR A 84 1.33 9.33 -5.18
CA TYR A 84 1.87 8.94 -6.49
C TYR A 84 2.60 7.60 -6.44
N LEU A 85 3.24 7.29 -5.31
CA LEU A 85 3.80 5.96 -5.09
C LEU A 85 2.68 4.92 -5.02
N ASP A 86 1.60 5.17 -4.29
CA ASP A 86 0.43 4.29 -4.20
C ASP A 86 -0.15 3.99 -5.60
N LEU A 87 -0.41 5.03 -6.39
CA LEU A 87 -0.89 4.88 -7.77
C LEU A 87 0.10 4.10 -8.65
N HIS A 88 1.40 4.30 -8.45
CA HIS A 88 2.42 3.53 -9.16
C HIS A 88 2.38 2.05 -8.78
N MET A 89 2.28 1.73 -7.49
CA MET A 89 2.19 0.35 -7.00
C MET A 89 0.94 -0.33 -7.55
N GLU A 90 -0.20 0.38 -7.54
CA GLU A 90 -1.45 -0.11 -8.11
C GLU A 90 -1.35 -0.32 -9.63
N SER A 91 -0.62 0.51 -10.37
CA SER A 91 -0.55 0.34 -11.83
C SER A 91 0.54 -0.60 -12.34
N LYS A 92 1.58 -0.86 -11.54
CA LYS A 92 2.80 -1.56 -12.00
C LYS A 92 3.22 -2.74 -11.16
N HIS A 93 2.70 -2.87 -9.95
CA HIS A 93 3.13 -3.87 -8.98
C HIS A 93 1.92 -4.54 -8.31
N MET A 94 0.81 -4.74 -9.01
CA MET A 94 -0.38 -5.38 -8.42
C MET A 94 -0.22 -6.86 -8.14
N ASP A 95 0.69 -7.50 -8.86
CA ASP A 95 1.11 -8.86 -8.65
C ASP A 95 1.54 -9.09 -7.21
N ILE A 96 2.29 -8.16 -6.60
CA ILE A 96 2.76 -8.32 -5.22
C ILE A 96 1.69 -8.04 -4.15
N ALA A 97 0.53 -7.45 -4.49
CA ALA A 97 -0.59 -7.33 -3.55
C ALA A 97 -1.36 -8.64 -3.38
N ASN A 98 -1.27 -9.55 -4.35
CA ASN A 98 -2.09 -10.76 -4.39
C ASN A 98 -1.28 -12.05 -4.19
N GLU A 99 -0.07 -11.93 -3.65
CA GLU A 99 0.80 -13.06 -3.30
C GLU A 99 0.74 -13.36 -1.80
#